data_AF-A0A7N4NWT5-F1
#
_entry.id   AF-A0A7N4NWT5-F1
#
_cell.length_a   1.000
_cell.length_b   1.000
_cell.length_c   1.000
_cell.angle_alpha   90.00
_cell.angle_beta   90.00
_cell.angle_gamma   90.00
#
_symmetry.space_group_name_H-M   'P 1'
#
loop_
_entity.id
_entity.type
_entity.pdbx_description
1 polymer ?
#
loop_
_entity_poly.entity_id
_entity_poly.type
_entity_poly.pdbx_seq_one_letter_code
_entity_poly.pdbx_strand_id
1 'polypeptide(L)' 'MVKKTEISQHVQYTYSFCGKTKMKRWVMGIWHRESCMKTVAGVEWIFNTICAVKSVNGRLKKLKNQ' A
#
# COMPACT_ATOMS: atom_id res chain seq x y z
N MET A 1 -13.74 -3.32 -16.95
CA MET A 1 -12.44 -3.35 -16.22
C MET A 1 -11.85 -1.97 -15.96
N VAL A 2 -11.85 -1.06 -16.94
CA VAL A 2 -11.33 0.33 -16.83
C VAL A 2 -11.91 1.12 -15.65
N LYS A 3 -13.23 1.05 -15.43
CA LYS A 3 -13.88 1.73 -14.30
C LYS A 3 -13.36 1.30 -12.93
N LYS A 4 -12.99 0.02 -12.77
CA LYS A 4 -12.49 -0.52 -11.49
C LYS A 4 -11.07 -0.01 -11.21
N THR A 5 -10.23 0.07 -12.24
CA THR A 5 -8.88 0.61 -12.14
C THR A 5 -8.88 2.12 -11.90
N GLU A 6 -9.81 2.84 -12.54
CA GLU A 6 -10.02 4.28 -12.38
C GLU A 6 -10.54 4.66 -10.98
N ILE A 7 -11.45 3.86 -10.40
CA ILE A 7 -11.86 4.07 -9.01
C ILE A 7 -10.66 3.81 -8.08
N SER A 8 -9.93 2.71 -8.31
CA SER A 8 -8.81 2.30 -7.45
C SER A 8 -7.59 3.24 -7.49
N GLN A 9 -7.42 4.06 -8.54
CA GLN A 9 -6.37 5.09 -8.59
C GLN A 9 -6.72 6.34 -7.77
N HIS A 10 -8.01 6.69 -7.66
CA HIS A 10 -8.47 7.89 -6.95
C HIS A 10 -8.79 7.65 -5.47
N VAL A 11 -8.88 6.38 -5.05
CA VAL A 11 -9.09 6.02 -3.64
C VAL A 11 -7.88 6.40 -2.79
N GLN A 12 -8.13 7.14 -1.71
CA GLN A 12 -7.14 7.39 -0.67
C GLN A 12 -7.06 6.21 0.26
N TYR A 13 -5.87 5.63 0.42
CA TYR A 13 -5.64 4.54 1.36
C TYR A 13 -5.09 5.04 2.69
N THR A 14 -5.55 4.43 3.78
CA THR A 14 -5.00 4.64 5.12
C THR A 14 -3.73 3.82 5.27
N TYR A 15 -2.61 4.50 5.57
CA TYR A 15 -1.33 3.83 5.83
C TYR A 15 -1.04 3.79 7.32
N SER A 16 -0.91 2.58 7.85
CA SER A 16 -0.81 2.29 9.29
C SER A 16 0.45 2.87 9.96
N PHE A 17 1.51 3.16 9.21
CA PHE A 17 2.78 3.62 9.79
C PHE A 17 2.75 5.07 10.28
N CYS A 18 2.00 5.93 9.58
CA CYS A 18 2.01 7.38 9.83
C CYS A 18 0.60 7.88 10.21
N GLY A 19 -0.30 6.98 10.65
CA GLY A 19 -1.56 7.25 11.35
C GLY A 19 -2.60 8.15 10.67
N LYS A 20 -2.36 8.63 9.44
CA LYS A 20 -3.24 9.56 8.72
C LYS A 20 -3.54 9.08 7.30
N THR A 21 -4.76 9.34 6.87
CA THR A 21 -5.40 8.84 5.65
C THR A 21 -5.12 9.72 4.45
N LYS A 22 -3.93 9.65 3.83
CA LYS A 22 -3.62 10.35 2.55
C LYS A 22 -2.50 9.68 1.74
N MET A 23 -2.57 8.38 1.44
CA MET A 23 -1.72 7.79 0.38
C MET A 23 -2.31 8.15 -0.99
N LYS A 24 -1.50 8.77 -1.87
CA LYS A 24 -1.86 9.06 -3.26
C LYS A 24 -1.01 8.22 -4.20
N ARG A 25 -1.56 7.80 -5.34
CA ARG A 25 -0.77 7.15 -6.40
C ARG A 25 -0.05 8.22 -7.21
N TRP A 26 1.22 7.99 -7.50
CA TRP A 26 2.01 8.87 -8.38
C TRP A 26 2.13 8.29 -9.79
N VAL A 27 2.53 7.02 -9.90
CA VAL A 27 2.59 6.28 -11.17
C VAL A 27 2.23 4.81 -10.89
N MET A 28 2.02 3.98 -11.92
CA MET A 28 1.67 2.57 -11.78
C MET A 28 2.56 1.87 -10.74
N GLY A 29 1.93 1.36 -9.67
CA GLY A 29 2.64 0.66 -8.59
C GLY A 29 3.42 1.56 -7.61
N ILE A 30 3.54 2.86 -7.84
CA ILE A 30 4.25 3.78 -6.92
C ILE A 30 3.25 4.65 -6.16
N TRP A 31 3.28 4.51 -4.84
CA TRP A 31 2.49 5.29 -3.92
C TRP A 31 3.36 6.26 -3.17
N HIS A 32 3.02 7.54 -3.23
CA HIS A 32 3.76 8.59 -2.55
C HIS A 32 2.85 9.29 -1.55
N ARG A 33 3.42 9.58 -0.38
CA ARG A 33 2.79 10.44 0.62
C ARG A 33 3.70 11.61 0.93
N GLU A 34 3.23 12.80 0.56
CA GLU A 34 3.92 14.08 0.78
C GLU A 34 4.22 14.32 2.26
N SER A 35 3.26 14.11 3.15
CA SER A 35 3.40 14.53 4.55
C SER A 35 4.40 13.71 5.39
N CYS A 36 4.73 12.48 4.99
CA CYS A 36 5.72 11.65 5.70
C CYS A 36 6.92 11.33 4.81
N MET A 37 6.95 11.92 3.60
CA MET A 37 7.92 11.65 2.54
C MET A 37 8.21 10.16 2.35
N LYS A 38 7.17 9.33 2.43
CA LYS A 38 7.28 7.88 2.25
C LYS A 38 6.78 7.51 0.87
N THR A 39 7.66 6.85 0.12
CA THR A 39 7.33 6.21 -1.14
C THR A 39 7.26 4.71 -0.90
N VAL A 40 6.13 4.10 -1.29
CA VAL A 40 5.91 2.66 -1.19
C VAL A 40 5.76 2.12 -2.61
N ALA A 41 6.70 1.26 -3.00
CA ALA A 41 6.55 0.43 -4.18
C ALA A 41 5.51 -0.66 -3.91
N GLY A 42 4.65 -0.88 -4.89
CA GLY A 42 3.47 -1.71 -4.84
C GLY A 42 3.19 -2.40 -6.16
N VAL A 43 2.33 -3.42 -6.13
CA VAL A 43 1.95 -4.20 -7.31
C VAL A 43 0.57 -3.72 -7.76
N GLU A 44 0.51 -3.16 -8.97
CA GLU A 44 -0.73 -2.78 -9.67
C GLU A 44 -1.68 -1.82 -8.88
N TRP A 45 -2.92 -1.68 -9.37
CA TRP A 45 -3.93 -0.70 -8.95
C TRP A 45 -4.40 -0.83 -7.49
N ILE A 46 -3.89 -1.78 -6.70
CA ILE A 46 -4.47 -2.14 -5.39
C ILE A 46 -3.41 -2.05 -4.29
N PHE A 47 -3.54 -1.05 -3.42
CA PHE A 47 -2.64 -0.84 -2.28
C PHE A 47 -2.78 -1.93 -1.20
N ASN A 48 -3.98 -2.50 -1.03
CA ASN A 48 -4.32 -3.42 0.06
C ASN A 48 -3.51 -4.73 0.04
N THR A 49 -3.21 -5.27 -1.15
CA THR A 49 -2.48 -6.53 -1.31
C THR A 49 -1.07 -6.47 -0.72
N ILE A 50 -0.40 -5.32 -0.80
CA ILE A 50 0.99 -5.17 -0.33
C ILE A 50 1.08 -5.18 1.20
N CYS A 51 0.13 -4.51 1.86
CA CYS A 51 0.05 -4.51 3.32
C CYS A 51 -0.25 -5.91 3.87
N ALA A 52 -1.13 -6.67 3.22
CA ALA A 52 -1.44 -8.03 3.60
C ALA A 52 -0.22 -8.97 3.46
N VAL A 53 0.49 -8.93 2.32
CA VAL A 53 1.67 -9.78 2.09
C VAL A 53 2.81 -9.48 3.07
N LYS A 54 3.09 -8.20 3.36
CA LYS A 54 4.10 -7.81 4.36
C LYS A 54 3.76 -8.33 5.76
N SER A 55 2.48 -8.27 6.14
CA SER A 55 2.00 -8.79 7.43
C SER A 55 2.15 -10.31 7.52
N VAL A 56 1.75 -11.05 6.48
CA VAL A 56 1.89 -12.51 6.42
C VAL A 56 3.36 -12.93 6.48
N ASN A 57 4.25 -12.26 5.73
CA ASN A 57 5.69 -12.56 5.77
C ASN A 57 6.33 -12.24 7.12
N GLY A 58 5.90 -11.18 7.80
CA GLY A 58 6.33 -10.88 9.16
C GLY A 58 5.93 -11.96 10.16
N ARG A 59 4.69 -12.46 10.07
CA ARG A 59 4.21 -13.59 10.87
C ARG A 59 5.00 -14.86 10.60
N LEU A 60 5.23 -15.20 9.33
CA LEU A 60 6.01 -16.38 8.93
C LEU A 60 7.45 -16.32 9.46
N LYS A 61 8.11 -15.16 9.37
CA LYS A 61 9.45 -14.97 9.96
C LYS A 61 9.46 -15.14 11.47
N LYS A 62 8.43 -14.65 12.16
CA LYS A 62 8.30 -14.81 13.62
C LYS A 62 8.10 -16.28 14.01
N LEU A 63 7.31 -17.02 13.24
CA LEU A 63 7.10 -18.47 13.43
C LEU A 63 8.36 -19.28 13.14
N LYS A 64 9.20 -18.88 12.18
CA LYS A 64 10.46 -19.55 11.84
C LYS A 64 11.58 -19.30 12.87
N ASN A 65 11.48 -18.20 13.63
CA ASN A 65 12.45 -17.81 14.64
C ASN A 65 12.02 -18.21 16.08
N GLN A 66 10.93 -18.97 16.22
CA GLN A 66 10.61 -19.73 17.43
C GLN A 66 11.19 -21.14 17.31
#